data_AF-A0A5Q6RYY9-F1
#
_entry.id   AF-A0A5Q6RYY9-F1
#
_cell.length_a   1.000
_cell.length_b   1.000
_cell.length_c   1.000
_cell.angle_alpha   90.00
_cell.angle_beta   90.00
_cell.angle_gamma   90.00
#
_symmetry.space_group_name_H-M   'P 1'
#
loop_
_entity.id
_entity.type
_entity.pdbx_description
1 polymer ?
#
loop_
_entity_poly.entity_id
_entity_poly.type
_entity_poly.pdbx_seq_one_letter_code
_entity_poly.pdbx_strand_id
1 'polypeptide(L)' 'MIRVEFASKSAAYVSGPGSRALLVECGAKSPMFLPLRRVWATSPKVARDVLAACELRRIDVELVDHADDRGGGAP' A
#
# COMPACT_ATOMS: atom_id res chain seq x y z
N MET A 1 1.88 5.84 12.05
CA MET A 1 0.84 5.08 11.33
C MET A 1 1.27 4.90 9.88
N ILE A 2 1.26 3.66 9.40
CA ILE A 2 1.46 3.29 7.98
C ILE A 2 0.08 3.15 7.35
N ARG A 3 -0.11 3.59 6.11
CA ARG A 3 -1.34 3.36 5.34
C ARG A 3 -1.02 2.44 4.16
N VAL A 4 -1.87 1.44 3.93
CA VAL A 4 -1.77 0.51 2.80
C VAL A 4 -3.10 0.52 2.05
N GLU A 5 -3.06 0.82 0.75
CA GLU A 5 -4.22 0.88 -0.13
C GLU A 5 -4.07 -0.15 -1.27
N PHE A 6 -5.03 -1.04 -1.45
CA PHE A 6 -5.09 -1.93 -2.61
C PHE A 6 -5.92 -1.27 -3.71
N ALA A 7 -5.25 -0.61 -4.65
CA ALA A 7 -5.90 0.15 -5.71
C ALA A 7 -6.42 -0.72 -6.86
N SER A 8 -5.77 -1.87 -7.11
CA SER A 8 -6.21 -2.85 -8.10
C SER A 8 -5.56 -4.21 -7.85
N LYS A 9 -5.87 -5.20 -8.71
CA LYS A 9 -5.21 -6.52 -8.72
C LYS A 9 -3.71 -6.45 -9.01
N SER A 10 -3.23 -5.34 -9.57
CA SER A 10 -1.83 -5.18 -10.01
C SER A 10 -1.09 -4.04 -9.31
N ALA A 11 -1.78 -3.18 -8.55
CA ALA A 11 -1.18 -2.03 -7.90
C ALA A 11 -1.68 -1.85 -6.46
N ALA A 12 -0.75 -1.47 -5.59
CA ALA A 12 -1.03 -1.03 -4.23
C ALA A 12 -0.21 0.21 -3.91
N TYR A 13 -0.69 1.00 -2.95
CA TYR A 13 -0.01 2.20 -2.46
C TYR A 13 0.29 2.07 -0.98
N VAL A 14 1.47 2.54 -0.58
CA VAL A 14 1.88 2.59 0.82
C VAL A 14 2.35 3.99 1.16
N SER A 15 1.93 4.52 2.30
CA SER A 15 2.38 5.82 2.80
C SER A 15 2.57 5.82 4.31
N GLY A 16 3.11 6.92 4.82
CA GLY A 16 3.42 7.09 6.24
C GLY A 16 4.93 7.10 6.53
N PRO A 17 5.32 7.44 7.77
CA PRO A 17 6.73 7.51 8.17
C PRO A 17 7.43 6.16 8.02
N GLY A 18 8.63 6.14 7.43
CA GLY A 18 9.40 4.90 7.26
C GLY A 18 8.87 3.93 6.20
N SER A 19 7.78 4.27 5.50
CA SER A 19 7.16 3.37 4.51
C SER A 19 8.11 2.96 3.37
N ARG A 20 9.01 3.86 2.95
CA ARG A 20 10.03 3.55 1.94
C ARG A 20 10.99 2.44 2.39
N ALA A 21 11.45 2.50 3.65
CA ALA A 21 12.35 1.50 4.20
C ALA A 21 11.64 0.15 4.32
N LEU A 22 10.42 0.14 4.87
CA LEU A 22 9.58 -1.06 4.94
C LEU A 22 9.35 -1.69 3.57
N LEU A 23 9.06 -0.89 2.54
CA LEU A 23 8.90 -1.38 1.17
C LEU A 23 10.15 -2.09 0.66
N VAL A 24 11.33 -1.50 0.87
CA VAL A 24 12.61 -2.09 0.43
C VAL A 24 12.90 -3.38 1.20
N GLU A 25 12.69 -3.40 2.52
CA GLU A 25 12.82 -4.59 3.37
C GLU A 25 11.90 -5.72 2.90
N CYS A 26 10.68 -5.39 2.47
CA CYS A 26 9.69 -6.32 1.92
C CYS A 26 9.91 -6.65 0.42
N GLY A 27 11.04 -6.25 -0.17
CA GLY A 27 11.43 -6.67 -1.52
C GLY A 27 11.02 -5.73 -2.67
N ALA A 28 10.55 -4.51 -2.38
CA ALA A 28 10.44 -3.49 -3.41
C ALA A 28 11.83 -3.04 -3.87
N LYS A 29 12.25 -3.44 -5.08
CA LYS A 29 13.57 -3.04 -5.63
C LYS A 29 13.68 -1.53 -5.88
N SER A 30 12.62 -0.93 -6.43
CA SER A 30 12.54 0.49 -6.75
C SER A 30 11.12 1.01 -6.54
N PRO A 31 10.68 1.22 -5.28
CA PRO A 31 9.36 1.78 -5.02
C PRO A 31 9.25 3.17 -5.64
N MET A 32 8.21 3.38 -6.44
CA MET A 32 7.99 4.64 -7.16
C MET A 32 7.22 5.60 -6.27
N PHE A 33 7.74 6.81 -6.05
CA PHE A 33 7.00 7.84 -5.33
C PHE A 33 6.05 8.60 -6.26
N LEU A 34 4.78 8.70 -5.89
CA LEU A 34 3.76 9.46 -6.59
C LEU A 34 3.52 10.79 -5.86
N PRO A 35 4.12 11.92 -6.30
CA PRO A 35 4.17 13.15 -5.52
C PRO A 35 2.78 13.78 -5.27
N LEU A 36 1.87 13.71 -6.26
CA LEU A 36 0.53 14.28 -6.15
C LEU A 36 -0.33 13.61 -5.07
N ARG A 37 -0.10 12.31 -4.83
CA ARG A 37 -0.81 11.52 -3.80
C ARG A 37 0.01 11.37 -2.51
N ARG A 38 1.29 11.72 -2.55
CA ARG A 38 2.26 11.51 -1.47
C ARG A 38 2.34 10.05 -1.00
N VAL A 39 2.29 9.12 -1.95
CA VAL A 39 2.35 7.67 -1.69
C VAL A 39 3.48 7.01 -2.45
N TRP A 40 3.84 5.80 -2.04
CA TRP A 40 4.72 4.89 -2.76
C TRP A 40 3.90 3.84 -3.48
N ALA A 41 4.05 3.71 -4.79
CA ALA A 41 3.46 2.65 -5.58
C ALA A 41 4.30 1.36 -5.49
N THR A 42 3.60 0.24 -5.33
CA THR A 42 4.19 -1.09 -5.23
C THR A 42 3.23 -2.16 -5.77
N SER A 43 3.67 -3.42 -5.79
CA SER A 43 2.80 -4.55 -6.11
C SER A 43 1.93 -4.96 -4.90
N PRO A 44 0.73 -5.50 -5.13
CA PRO A 44 -0.11 -6.05 -4.04
C PRO A 44 0.58 -7.10 -3.19
N LYS A 45 1.49 -7.90 -3.77
CA LYS A 45 2.28 -8.88 -3.01
C LYS A 45 3.12 -8.17 -1.93
N VAL A 46 3.94 -7.21 -2.34
CA VAL A 46 4.81 -6.47 -1.42
C VAL A 46 3.98 -5.68 -0.39
N ALA A 47 2.82 -5.14 -0.77
CA ALA A 47 1.94 -4.47 0.18
C ALA A 47 1.43 -5.41 1.29
N ARG A 48 1.12 -6.68 0.97
CA ARG A 48 0.79 -7.69 1.99
C ARG A 48 1.98 -8.02 2.90
N ASP A 49 3.18 -8.10 2.33
CA ASP A 49 4.40 -8.32 3.11
C ASP A 49 4.66 -7.13 4.08
N VAL A 50 4.36 -5.90 3.65
CA VAL A 50 4.40 -4.70 4.51
C VAL A 50 3.37 -4.78 5.64
N LEU A 51 2.14 -5.23 5.37
CA LEU A 51 1.12 -5.44 6.41
C LEU A 51 1.60 -6.44 7.46
N ALA A 52 2.12 -7.60 7.02
CA ALA A 52 2.66 -8.62 7.92
C ALA A 52 3.86 -8.09 8.75
N ALA A 53 4.74 -7.29 8.15
CA ALA A 53 5.84 -6.65 8.86
C ALA A 53 5.35 -5.63 9.90
N CYS A 54 4.29 -4.87 9.60
CA CYS A 54 3.69 -3.92 10.55
C CYS A 54 3.05 -4.66 11.73
N GLU A 55 2.33 -5.75 11.47
CA GLU A 55 1.72 -6.59 12.51
C GLU A 55 2.78 -7.16 13.47
N LEU A 56 3.84 -7.78 12.92
CA LEU A 56 4.94 -8.34 13.70
C LEU A 56 5.63 -7.29 14.60
N ARG A 57 5.75 -6.06 14.09
CA ARG A 57 6.42 -4.95 14.79
C ARG A 57 5.47 -4.09 15.63
N ARG A 58 4.18 -4.42 15.69
CA ARG A 58 3.14 -3.62 16.35
C ARG A 58 3.12 -2.16 15.89
N ILE A 59 3.28 -1.95 14.58
CA ILE A 59 3.16 -0.64 13.95
C ILE A 59 1.70 -0.44 13.53
N ASP A 60 1.08 0.65 13.98
CA ASP A 60 -0.29 0.98 13.59
C ASP A 60 -0.43 1.10 12.07
N VAL A 61 -1.40 0.35 11.53
CA VAL A 61 -1.70 0.26 10.10
C VAL A 61 -3.14 0.66 9.83
N GLU A 62 -3.33 1.51 8.82
CA GLU A 62 -4.62 1.76 8.19
C GLU A 62 -4.67 0.98 6.88
N LEU A 63 -5.59 0.01 6.78
CA LEU A 63 -5.85 -0.76 5.57
C LEU A 63 -7.04 -0.15 4.82
N VAL A 64 -6.83 0.18 3.55
CA VAL A 64 -7.87 0.69 2.65
C VAL A 64 -8.04 -0.29 1.51
N ASP A 65 -9.19 -0.95 1.49
CA ASP A 65 -9.55 -1.88 0.43
C ASP A 65 -10.63 -1.24 -0.45
N HIS A 66 -10.30 -0.99 -1.72
CA HIS A 66 -11.27 -0.64 -2.73
C HIS A 66 -11.79 -1.94 -3.33
N ALA A 67 -12.54 -2.69 -2.52
CA ALA A 67 -13.25 -3.87 -2.99
C ALA A 67 -14.24 -3.42 -4.09
N ASP A 68 -13.90 -3.75 -5.35
CA ASP A 68 -14.71 -3.71 -6.58
C ASP A 68 -16.00 -2.86 -6.41
N ASP A 69 -15.91 -1.53 -6.51
CA ASP A 69 -17.08 -0.66 -6.65
C ASP A 69 -17.63 -0.79 -8.08
N ARG A 70 -18.07 -2.02 -8.43
CA ARG A 70 -18.95 -2.28 -9.56
C ARG A 70 -20.38 -2.11 -9.09
N GLY A 71 -20.79 -0.87 -8.91
CA GLY A 71 -22.13 -0.56 -8.41
C GLY A 71 -22.56 0.88 -8.57
N GLY A 72 -22.24 1.57 -9.68
CA GLY A 72 -22.77 2.93 -9.86
C GLY A 72 -22.33 3.61 -11.14
N GLY A 73 -23.07 3.38 -12.22
CA GLY A 73 -22.83 4.08 -13.49
C GLY A 73 -23.84 3.73 -14.58
N ALA A 74 -25.13 3.82 -14.27
CA ALA A 74 -26.15 4.10 -15.29
C ALA A 74 -26.45 5.60 -15.22
N PRO A 75 -26.28 6.31 -16.34
CA PRO A 75 -27.40 7.04 -16.92
C PRO A 75 -27.86 6.44 -18.25
#